data_AF-A0A925U0R0-F1
#
_entry.id   AF-A0A925U0R0-F1
#
_cell.length_a   1.000
_cell.length_b   1.000
_cell.length_c   1.000
_cell.angle_alpha   90.00
_cell.angle_beta   90.00
_cell.angle_gamma   90.00
#
_symmetry.space_group_name_H-M   'P 1'
#
loop_
_entity.id
_entity.type
_entity.pdbx_description
1 polymer ?
#
loop_
_entity_poly.entity_id
_entity_poly.type
_entity_poly.pdbx_seq_one_letter_code
_entity_poly.pdbx_strand_id
1 'polypeptide(L)'
;MLEYASPIGYALFIWWFSTGAVIYLDGLPRNTFRWSMLGATLVAMAAIYGVWATRGDTTVTGAYLAFTCGLLLWGWNEMSFLMGFITGSRRSVCPENCSGWRRFVYASETLIHHELAIAATGVAVIALVWDSANQIALWTFAALWGMRISAKLNVFLGVPNLTEEFLPENLQFLKTYFKNRPMNLLFPFSVTVATIITVQ
;
A
#
# COMPACT_ATOMS: atom_id res chain seq x y z
N MET A 1 -15.52 -4.39 -24.77
CA MET A 1 -15.64 -5.29 -23.60
C MET A 1 -14.49 -6.31 -23.54
N LEU A 2 -14.19 -7.08 -24.60
CA LEU A 2 -13.07 -8.05 -24.60
C LEU A 2 -11.67 -7.41 -24.64
N GLU A 3 -11.52 -6.20 -25.16
CA GLU A 3 -10.24 -5.49 -25.23
C GLU A 3 -9.62 -5.21 -23.85
N TYR A 4 -10.46 -5.03 -22.83
CA TYR A 4 -10.04 -4.81 -21.44
C TYR A 4 -9.89 -6.11 -20.63
N ALA A 5 -10.20 -7.27 -21.22
CA ALA A 5 -10.07 -8.54 -20.51
C ALA A 5 -8.60 -8.86 -20.19
N SER A 6 -7.67 -8.53 -21.10
CA SER A 6 -6.25 -8.80 -20.88
C SER A 6 -5.60 -7.92 -19.79
N PRO A 7 -5.84 -6.58 -19.74
CA PRO A 7 -5.31 -5.77 -18.64
C PRO A 7 -5.94 -6.12 -17.29
N ILE A 8 -7.25 -6.41 -17.25
CA ILE A 8 -7.94 -6.82 -16.02
C ILE A 8 -7.38 -8.16 -15.52
N GLY A 9 -7.26 -9.16 -16.39
CA GLY A 9 -6.71 -10.46 -16.04
C GLY A 9 -5.27 -10.36 -15.53
N TYR A 10 -4.44 -9.53 -16.19
CA TYR A 10 -3.08 -9.27 -15.76
C TYR A 10 -3.03 -8.60 -14.38
N ALA A 11 -3.81 -7.53 -14.19
CA ALA A 11 -3.87 -6.80 -12.92
C ALA A 11 -4.33 -7.70 -11.76
N LEU A 12 -5.36 -8.53 -11.98
CA LEU A 12 -5.83 -9.50 -11.00
C LEU A 12 -4.77 -10.55 -10.67
N PHE A 13 -4.13 -11.10 -11.70
CA PHE A 13 -3.08 -12.11 -11.53
C PHE A 13 -1.91 -11.57 -10.70
N ILE A 14 -1.36 -10.43 -11.09
CA ILE A 14 -0.19 -9.86 -10.43
C ILE A 14 -0.53 -9.35 -9.02
N TRP A 15 -1.74 -8.81 -8.82
CA TRP A 15 -2.21 -8.43 -7.49
C TRP A 15 -2.33 -9.63 -6.56
N TRP A 16 -2.96 -10.71 -7.01
CA TRP A 16 -3.15 -11.91 -6.19
C TRP A 16 -1.83 -12.60 -5.89
N PHE A 17 -0.94 -12.68 -6.89
CA PHE A 17 0.40 -13.23 -6.72
C PHE A 17 1.25 -12.38 -5.76
N SER A 18 1.24 -11.05 -5.92
CA SER A 18 1.98 -10.13 -5.04
C SER A 18 1.47 -10.22 -3.60
N THR A 19 0.17 -10.29 -3.39
CA THR A 19 -0.43 -10.39 -2.05
C THR A 19 -0.05 -11.73 -1.40
N GLY A 20 -0.16 -12.84 -2.13
CA GLY A 20 0.26 -14.15 -1.66
C GLY A 20 1.76 -14.20 -1.32
N ALA A 21 2.61 -13.59 -2.15
CA ALA A 21 4.04 -13.51 -1.90
C ALA A 21 4.37 -12.72 -0.63
N VAL A 22 3.70 -11.59 -0.41
CA VAL A 22 3.88 -10.78 0.82
C VAL A 22 3.46 -11.56 2.06
N ILE A 23 2.29 -12.21 2.05
CA ILE A 23 1.80 -13.02 3.18
C ILE A 23 2.77 -14.18 3.47
N TYR A 24 3.24 -14.86 2.43
CA TYR A 24 4.20 -15.95 2.58
C TYR A 24 5.52 -15.47 3.20
N LEU A 25 6.08 -14.36 2.72
CA LEU A 25 7.33 -13.81 3.22
C LEU A 25 7.23 -13.29 4.66
N ASP A 26 6.07 -12.74 5.02
CA ASP A 26 5.78 -12.27 6.39
C ASP A 26 5.56 -13.44 7.37
N GLY A 27 5.08 -14.59 6.88
CA GLY A 27 4.94 -15.82 7.65
C GLY A 27 6.26 -16.58 7.92
N LEU A 28 7.39 -16.17 7.32
CA LEU A 28 8.69 -16.80 7.54
C LEU A 28 9.31 -16.41 8.90
N PRO A 29 10.26 -17.21 9.44
CA PRO A 29 10.96 -16.85 10.67
C PRO A 29 11.66 -15.50 10.55
N ARG A 30 11.65 -14.69 11.62
CA ARG A 30 12.23 -13.32 11.64
C ARG A 30 13.67 -13.21 11.14
N ASN A 31 14.46 -14.27 11.26
CA ASN A 31 15.84 -14.30 10.75
C ASN A 31 15.92 -14.16 9.22
N THR A 32 14.86 -14.54 8.50
CA THR A 32 14.77 -14.43 7.04
C THR A 32 14.38 -13.03 6.57
N PHE A 33 13.79 -12.19 7.43
CA PHE A 33 13.27 -10.87 7.05
C PHE A 33 14.35 -9.96 6.45
N ARG A 34 15.60 -10.06 6.93
CA ARG A 34 16.72 -9.30 6.37
C ARG A 34 17.00 -9.68 4.92
N TRP A 35 16.93 -10.97 4.60
CA TRP A 35 17.13 -11.48 3.24
C TRP A 35 15.95 -11.17 2.34
N SER A 36 14.72 -11.33 2.84
CA SER A 36 13.51 -10.94 2.11
C SER A 36 13.51 -9.44 1.80
N MET A 37 13.92 -8.60 2.75
CA MET A 37 14.03 -7.15 2.57
C MET A 37 15.18 -6.76 1.63
N LEU A 38 16.32 -7.47 1.65
CA LEU A 38 17.39 -7.29 0.67
C LEU A 38 16.91 -7.61 -0.76
N GLY A 39 16.24 -8.75 -0.94
CA GLY A 39 15.64 -9.13 -2.22
C GLY A 39 14.61 -8.11 -2.69
N ALA A 40 13.71 -7.69 -1.80
CA ALA A 40 12.74 -6.63 -2.07
C ALA A 40 13.41 -5.32 -2.50
N THR A 41 14.52 -4.94 -1.88
CA THR A 41 15.25 -3.71 -2.20
C THR A 41 15.91 -3.79 -3.56
N LEU A 42 16.50 -4.94 -3.92
CA LEU A 42 17.02 -5.18 -5.28
C LEU A 42 15.91 -5.08 -6.32
N VAL A 43 14.74 -5.66 -6.05
CA VAL A 43 13.56 -5.58 -6.91
C VAL A 43 13.04 -4.14 -7.01
N ALA A 44 13.04 -3.39 -5.92
CA ALA A 44 12.64 -1.98 -5.92
C ALA A 44 13.60 -1.11 -6.76
N MET A 45 14.92 -1.34 -6.67
CA MET A 45 15.89 -0.64 -7.52
C MET A 45 15.69 -0.98 -9.00
N ALA A 46 15.43 -2.26 -9.31
CA ALA A 46 15.09 -2.67 -10.68
C ALA A 46 13.77 -2.04 -11.16
N ALA A 47 12.78 -1.90 -10.28
CA ALA A 47 11.52 -1.23 -10.58
C ALA A 47 11.69 0.27 -10.83
N ILE A 48 12.55 0.97 -10.05
CA ILE A 48 12.93 2.37 -10.30
C ILE A 48 13.52 2.50 -11.70
N TYR A 49 14.46 1.63 -12.05
CA TYR A 49 15.05 1.60 -13.40
C TYR A 49 13.98 1.31 -14.47
N GLY A 50 13.05 0.40 -14.21
CA GLY A 50 11.95 0.08 -15.11
C GLY A 50 11.01 1.26 -15.36
N VAL A 51 10.67 2.04 -14.32
CA VAL A 51 9.91 3.30 -14.47
C VAL A 51 10.66 4.28 -15.37
N TRP A 52 11.96 4.46 -15.12
CA TRP A 52 12.78 5.35 -15.94
C TRP A 52 12.89 4.87 -17.40
N ALA A 53 13.08 3.57 -17.63
CA ALA A 53 13.22 2.99 -18.95
C ALA A 53 11.91 3.05 -19.77
N THR A 54 10.76 2.95 -19.09
CA THR A 54 9.43 2.96 -19.74
C THR A 54 8.81 4.35 -19.86
N ARG A 55 9.45 5.40 -19.32
CA ARG A 55 8.91 6.76 -19.26
C ARG A 55 8.43 7.32 -20.61
N GLY A 56 9.13 6.98 -21.70
CA GLY A 56 8.81 7.43 -23.06
C GLY A 56 8.06 6.40 -23.91
N ASP A 57 7.82 5.20 -23.37
CA ASP A 57 7.20 4.10 -24.10
C ASP A 57 5.68 4.13 -23.96
N THR A 58 4.99 4.54 -25.01
CA THR A 58 3.52 4.61 -25.10
C THR A 58 2.90 3.32 -25.65
N THR A 59 3.67 2.25 -25.79
CA THR A 59 3.14 0.96 -26.23
C THR A 59 2.38 0.25 -25.10
N VAL A 60 1.57 -0.75 -25.48
CA VAL A 60 0.89 -1.64 -24.53
C VAL A 60 1.90 -2.36 -23.62
N THR A 61 3.07 -2.72 -24.13
CA THR A 61 4.13 -3.34 -23.33
C THR A 61 4.72 -2.37 -22.32
N GLY A 62 4.96 -1.12 -22.72
CA GLY A 62 5.38 -0.04 -21.81
C GLY A 62 4.37 0.19 -20.68
N ALA A 63 3.07 0.08 -20.98
CA ALA A 63 2.01 0.16 -19.97
C ALA A 63 2.09 -0.96 -18.93
N TYR A 64 2.20 -2.23 -19.37
CA TYR A 64 2.31 -3.37 -18.47
C TYR A 64 3.58 -3.32 -17.60
N LEU A 65 4.70 -2.92 -18.18
CA LEU A 65 5.96 -2.78 -17.45
C LEU A 65 5.89 -1.65 -16.41
N ALA A 66 5.38 -0.48 -16.79
CA ALA A 66 5.22 0.65 -15.87
C ALA A 66 4.25 0.33 -14.72
N PHE A 67 3.13 -0.35 -15.02
CA PHE A 67 2.18 -0.83 -14.00
C PHE A 67 2.87 -1.77 -12.99
N THR A 68 3.59 -2.77 -13.50
CA THR A 68 4.32 -3.74 -12.68
C THR A 68 5.39 -3.09 -11.83
N CYS A 69 6.14 -2.13 -12.37
CA CYS A 69 7.13 -1.38 -11.59
C CYS A 69 6.45 -0.58 -10.47
N GLY A 70 5.33 0.11 -10.76
CA GLY A 70 4.55 0.82 -9.73
C GLY A 70 4.08 -0.09 -8.60
N LEU A 71 3.59 -1.29 -8.95
CA LEU A 71 3.17 -2.29 -7.97
C LEU A 71 4.34 -2.83 -7.13
N LEU A 72 5.51 -3.07 -7.74
CA LEU A 72 6.70 -3.55 -7.02
C LEU A 72 7.24 -2.50 -6.04
N LEU A 73 7.23 -1.21 -6.41
CA LEU A 73 7.60 -0.12 -5.51
C LEU A 73 6.63 0.00 -4.33
N TRP A 74 5.34 -0.23 -4.58
CA TRP A 74 4.34 -0.34 -3.52
C TRP A 74 4.62 -1.54 -2.61
N GLY A 75 4.86 -2.71 -3.19
CA GLY A 75 5.18 -3.94 -2.45
C GLY A 75 6.41 -3.80 -1.55
N TRP A 76 7.44 -3.07 -1.98
CA TRP A 76 8.60 -2.76 -1.16
C TRP A 76 8.24 -1.93 0.08
N ASN A 77 7.41 -0.90 -0.08
CA ASN A 77 6.93 -0.09 1.04
C ASN A 77 6.11 -0.94 2.02
N GLU A 78 5.28 -1.84 1.49
CA GLU A 78 4.44 -2.71 2.33
C GLU A 78 5.25 -3.75 3.10
N MET A 79 6.20 -4.43 2.45
CA MET A 79 7.10 -5.37 3.12
C MET A 79 7.94 -4.67 4.19
N SER A 80 8.42 -3.46 3.92
CA SER A 80 9.17 -2.65 4.88
C SER A 80 8.38 -2.39 6.17
N PHE A 81 7.07 -2.20 6.04
CA PHE A 81 6.16 -1.98 7.16
C PHE A 81 5.86 -3.27 7.92
N LEU A 82 5.44 -4.33 7.21
CA LEU A 82 5.07 -5.61 7.81
C LEU A 82 6.24 -6.25 8.58
N MET A 83 7.43 -6.26 7.97
CA MET A 83 8.65 -6.81 8.59
C MET A 83 9.23 -5.91 9.70
N GLY A 84 8.67 -4.73 9.93
CA GLY A 84 9.03 -3.85 11.04
C GLY A 84 10.24 -2.95 10.82
N PHE A 85 10.81 -2.89 9.60
CA PHE A 85 11.96 -2.04 9.28
C PHE A 85 11.61 -0.55 9.30
N ILE A 86 10.45 -0.17 8.76
CA ILE A 86 9.93 1.20 8.76
C ILE A 86 8.64 1.22 9.59
N THR A 87 8.79 1.37 10.90
CA THR A 87 7.66 1.49 11.85
C THR A 87 7.72 2.84 12.57
N GLY A 88 6.56 3.37 12.97
CA GLY A 88 6.47 4.72 13.56
C GLY A 88 7.13 4.86 14.92
N SER A 89 7.21 6.12 15.38
CA SER A 89 7.94 6.53 16.60
C SER A 89 7.39 5.91 17.88
N ARG A 90 6.14 5.43 17.85
CA ARG A 90 5.45 4.87 19.01
C ARG A 90 5.17 3.39 18.78
N ARG A 91 5.79 2.53 19.61
CA ARG A 91 5.55 1.08 19.67
C ARG A 91 4.90 0.66 20.99
N SER A 92 4.14 1.58 21.60
CA SER A 92 3.50 1.38 22.90
C SER A 92 2.00 1.15 22.76
N VAL A 93 1.47 0.32 23.65
CA VAL A 93 0.03 0.09 23.83
C VAL A 93 -0.70 1.42 24.05
N CYS A 94 -1.93 1.51 23.55
CA CYS A 94 -2.78 2.69 23.73
C CYS A 94 -3.01 2.95 25.23
N PRO A 95 -2.66 4.15 25.77
CA PRO A 95 -2.92 4.47 27.17
C PRO A 95 -4.41 4.40 27.52
N GLU A 96 -4.74 3.95 28.73
CA GLU A 96 -6.13 3.67 29.18
C GLU A 96 -7.10 4.87 29.04
N ASN A 97 -6.59 6.10 29.01
CA ASN A 97 -7.38 7.34 28.86
C ASN A 97 -7.44 7.90 27.42
N CYS A 98 -7.13 7.10 26.39
CA CYS A 98 -7.13 7.57 25.00
C CYS A 98 -8.46 7.36 24.29
N SER A 99 -9.27 8.42 24.19
CA SER A 99 -10.52 8.43 23.43
C SER A 99 -10.50 9.48 22.31
N GLY A 100 -11.33 9.27 21.29
CA GLY A 100 -11.56 10.22 20.20
C GLY A 100 -10.30 10.62 19.43
N TRP A 101 -10.06 11.92 19.31
CA TRP A 101 -8.98 12.51 18.52
C TRP A 101 -7.57 12.18 19.04
N ARG A 102 -7.37 12.04 20.36
CA ARG A 102 -6.05 11.64 20.91
C ARG A 102 -5.67 10.22 20.48
N ARG A 103 -6.65 9.31 20.39
CA ARG A 103 -6.43 7.96 19.89
C ARG A 103 -6.07 7.97 18.40
N PHE A 104 -6.66 8.86 17.62
CA PHE A 104 -6.30 9.07 16.21
C PHE A 104 -4.85 9.53 16.07
N VAL A 105 -4.47 10.60 16.76
CA VAL A 105 -3.10 11.15 16.71
C VAL A 105 -2.09 10.07 17.11
N TYR A 106 -2.35 9.32 18.19
CA TYR A 106 -1.47 8.24 18.61
C TYR A 106 -1.44 7.05 17.63
N ALA A 107 -2.55 6.73 16.96
CA ALA A 107 -2.57 5.73 15.89
C ALA A 107 -1.90 6.22 14.60
N SER A 108 -1.89 7.53 14.35
CA SER A 108 -1.15 8.12 13.22
C SER A 108 0.36 8.14 13.51
N GLU A 109 0.76 8.47 14.74
CA GLU A 109 2.17 8.47 15.18
C GLU A 109 2.83 7.09 15.06
N THR A 110 2.07 6.01 15.26
CA THR A 110 2.57 4.63 15.11
C THR A 110 2.84 4.26 13.65
N LEU A 111 2.28 5.00 12.68
CA LEU A 111 2.44 4.76 11.24
C LEU A 111 3.12 5.91 10.47
N ILE A 112 3.43 7.04 11.11
CA ILE A 112 3.87 8.26 10.41
C ILE A 112 5.14 8.07 9.58
N HIS A 113 6.11 7.27 10.07
CA HIS A 113 7.36 7.01 9.36
C HIS A 113 7.11 6.20 8.08
N HIS A 114 6.14 5.30 8.11
CA HIS A 114 5.75 4.52 6.94
C HIS A 114 5.00 5.39 5.91
N GLU A 115 4.12 6.28 6.35
CA GLU A 115 3.48 7.27 5.45
C GLU A 115 4.51 8.21 4.81
N LEU A 116 5.51 8.66 5.57
CA LEU A 116 6.60 9.47 5.03
C LEU A 116 7.44 8.68 4.01
N ALA A 117 7.68 7.38 4.22
CA ALA A 117 8.40 6.54 3.26
C ALA A 117 7.60 6.34 1.96
N ILE A 118 6.28 6.12 2.06
CA ILE A 118 5.39 6.06 0.90
C ILE A 118 5.41 7.40 0.16
N ALA A 119 5.28 8.52 0.88
CA ALA A 119 5.31 9.85 0.29
C ALA A 119 6.66 10.14 -0.41
N ALA A 120 7.78 9.77 0.21
CA ALA A 120 9.10 9.91 -0.38
C ALA A 120 9.24 9.06 -1.67
N THR A 121 8.74 7.82 -1.65
CA THR A 121 8.70 6.97 -2.85
C THR A 121 7.83 7.60 -3.94
N GLY A 122 6.66 8.15 -3.57
CA GLY A 122 5.76 8.84 -4.48
C GLY A 122 6.41 10.06 -5.15
N VAL A 123 7.11 10.89 -4.37
CA VAL A 123 7.88 12.03 -4.89
C VAL A 123 8.99 11.56 -5.84
N ALA A 124 9.68 10.47 -5.51
CA ALA A 124 10.70 9.90 -6.40
C ALA A 124 10.09 9.41 -7.73
N VAL A 125 8.94 8.73 -7.69
CA VAL A 125 8.22 8.32 -8.91
C VAL A 125 7.79 9.54 -9.72
N ILE A 126 7.19 10.55 -9.08
CA ILE A 126 6.81 11.82 -9.73
C ILE A 126 8.01 12.45 -10.44
N ALA A 127 9.17 12.53 -9.78
CA ALA A 127 10.37 13.10 -10.36
C ALA A 127 10.88 12.31 -11.58
N LEU A 128 10.72 10.98 -11.58
CA LEU A 128 11.15 10.12 -12.69
C LEU A 128 10.24 10.23 -13.93
N VAL A 129 8.96 10.49 -13.72
CA VAL A 129 7.95 10.59 -14.79
C VAL A 129 7.52 12.04 -15.06
N TRP A 130 8.18 13.03 -14.46
CA TRP A 130 7.88 14.44 -14.69
C TRP A 130 8.09 14.75 -16.17
N ASP A 131 7.01 15.16 -16.85
CA ASP A 131 6.98 15.41 -18.30
C ASP A 131 7.19 14.16 -19.20
N SER A 132 6.81 12.96 -18.72
CA SER A 132 6.89 11.74 -19.50
C SER A 132 5.56 11.34 -20.15
N ALA A 133 5.63 10.66 -21.30
CA ALA A 133 4.46 10.20 -22.04
C ALA A 133 3.74 9.03 -21.34
N ASN A 134 4.48 8.20 -20.60
CA ASN A 134 3.94 7.10 -19.82
C ASN A 134 3.93 7.44 -18.33
N GLN A 135 2.74 7.63 -17.77
CA GLN A 135 2.51 7.95 -16.36
C GLN A 135 1.89 6.78 -15.57
N ILE A 136 1.83 5.59 -16.15
CA ILE A 136 1.07 4.47 -15.57
C ILE A 136 1.63 4.03 -14.22
N ALA A 137 2.95 4.06 -14.06
CA ALA A 137 3.59 3.75 -12.78
C ALA A 137 3.13 4.74 -11.67
N LEU A 138 3.05 6.03 -11.99
CA LEU A 138 2.60 7.07 -11.08
C LEU A 138 1.14 6.87 -10.70
N TRP A 139 0.25 6.69 -11.67
CA TRP A 139 -1.17 6.48 -11.42
C TRP A 139 -1.44 5.21 -10.62
N THR A 140 -0.71 4.13 -10.90
CA THR A 140 -0.78 2.88 -10.15
C THR A 140 -0.39 3.10 -8.69
N PHE A 141 0.74 3.78 -8.45
CA PHE A 141 1.21 4.09 -7.10
C PHE A 141 0.23 5.02 -6.35
N ALA A 142 -0.27 6.07 -7.01
CA ALA A 142 -1.22 7.02 -6.45
C ALA A 142 -2.56 6.35 -6.09
N ALA A 143 -3.09 5.47 -6.95
CA ALA A 143 -4.30 4.72 -6.68
C ALA A 143 -4.15 3.81 -5.46
N LEU A 144 -3.04 3.08 -5.37
CA LEU A 144 -2.73 2.23 -4.22
C LEU A 144 -2.60 3.05 -2.92
N TRP A 145 -1.94 4.22 -2.99
CA TRP A 145 -1.81 5.11 -1.84
C TRP A 145 -3.15 5.68 -1.38
N GLY A 146 -3.98 6.15 -2.32
CA GLY A 146 -5.33 6.63 -2.03
C GLY A 146 -6.22 5.55 -1.41
N MET A 147 -6.18 4.33 -1.95
CA MET A 147 -6.90 3.19 -1.38
C MET A 147 -6.41 2.85 0.03
N ARG A 148 -5.11 2.91 0.31
CA ARG A 148 -4.57 2.70 1.66
C ARG A 148 -5.04 3.76 2.65
N ILE A 149 -5.03 5.04 2.26
CA ILE A 149 -5.54 6.12 3.11
C ILE A 149 -7.03 5.90 3.39
N SER A 150 -7.82 5.56 2.35
CA SER A 150 -9.25 5.25 2.51
C SER A 150 -9.48 4.07 3.46
N ALA A 151 -8.72 2.99 3.32
CA ALA A 151 -8.80 1.83 4.21
C ALA A 151 -8.49 2.19 5.66
N LYS A 152 -7.45 3.01 5.92
CA LYS A 152 -7.09 3.47 7.27
C LYS A 152 -8.19 4.33 7.90
N LEU A 153 -8.76 5.26 7.12
CA LEU A 153 -9.88 6.09 7.59
C LEU A 153 -11.11 5.24 7.91
N ASN A 154 -11.42 4.25 7.06
CA ASN A 154 -12.50 3.31 7.31
C ASN A 154 -12.28 2.51 8.60
N VAL A 155 -11.08 1.94 8.79
CA VAL A 155 -10.71 1.21 10.02
C VAL A 155 -10.77 2.11 11.26
N PHE A 156 -10.32 3.37 11.16
CA PHE A 156 -10.36 4.32 12.26
C PHE A 156 -11.80 4.65 12.70
N LEU A 157 -12.69 4.89 11.74
CA LEU A 157 -14.10 5.18 12.02
C LEU A 157 -14.89 3.92 12.40
N GLY A 158 -14.32 2.76 12.09
CA GLY A 158 -14.73 1.44 12.55
C GLY A 158 -15.38 0.61 11.46
N VAL A 159 -14.90 -0.63 11.34
CA VAL A 159 -15.36 -1.63 10.38
C VAL A 159 -15.80 -2.87 11.16
N PRO A 160 -16.90 -3.54 10.77
CA PRO A 160 -17.45 -4.68 11.50
C PRO A 160 -16.53 -5.93 11.49
N ASN A 161 -15.69 -6.10 10.46
CA ASN A 161 -14.84 -7.28 10.29
C ASN A 161 -13.36 -6.85 10.11
N LEU A 162 -12.70 -6.45 11.19
CA LEU A 162 -11.25 -6.35 11.20
C LEU A 162 -10.69 -7.78 11.14
N THR A 163 -9.94 -8.12 10.09
CA THR A 163 -9.26 -9.42 10.02
C THR A 163 -8.03 -9.38 10.91
N GLU A 164 -8.28 -9.42 12.23
CA GLU A 164 -7.31 -9.28 13.32
C GLU A 164 -6.23 -10.38 13.32
N GLU A 165 -6.44 -11.45 12.53
CA GLU A 165 -5.59 -12.63 12.38
C GLU A 165 -4.47 -12.44 11.33
N PHE A 166 -4.62 -11.50 10.39
CA PHE A 166 -3.58 -11.23 9.36
C PHE A 166 -2.50 -10.24 9.80
N LEU A 167 -2.59 -9.66 11.01
CA LEU A 167 -1.55 -8.75 11.50
C LEU A 167 -0.41 -9.55 12.14
N PRO A 168 0.85 -9.37 11.68
CA PRO A 168 1.98 -10.08 12.25
C PRO A 168 2.19 -9.72 13.74
N GLU A 169 2.79 -10.63 14.50
CA GLU A 169 2.87 -10.56 15.97
C GLU A 169 3.47 -9.25 16.50
N ASN A 170 4.43 -8.67 15.77
CA ASN A 170 5.07 -7.38 16.07
C ASN A 170 4.13 -6.17 15.93
N LEU A 171 3.03 -6.28 15.19
CA LEU A 171 2.06 -5.21 14.95
C LEU A 171 0.76 -5.38 15.75
N GLN A 172 0.65 -6.41 16.60
CA GLN A 172 -0.56 -6.66 17.39
C GLN A 172 -0.89 -5.53 18.39
N PHE A 173 0.08 -4.71 18.79
CA PHE A 173 -0.18 -3.52 19.60
C PHE A 173 -1.06 -2.48 18.89
N LEU A 174 -1.14 -2.51 17.55
CA LEU A 174 -2.06 -1.64 16.79
C LEU A 174 -3.53 -2.01 17.04
N LYS A 175 -3.81 -3.25 17.45
CA LYS A 175 -5.16 -3.71 17.81
C LYS A 175 -5.79 -2.84 18.90
N THR A 176 -4.99 -2.36 19.86
CA THR A 176 -5.47 -1.50 20.95
C THR A 176 -5.90 -0.10 20.47
N TYR A 177 -5.62 0.27 19.22
CA TYR A 177 -6.05 1.53 18.61
C TYR A 177 -7.29 1.40 17.71
N PHE A 178 -7.74 0.18 17.38
CA PHE A 178 -8.90 -0.06 16.51
C PHE A 178 -10.23 -0.12 17.28
N LYS A 179 -11.32 0.26 16.61
CA LYS A 179 -12.67 0.27 17.19
C LYS A 179 -13.59 -0.59 16.33
N ASN A 180 -14.07 -1.70 16.89
CA ASN A 180 -15.09 -2.53 16.24
C ASN A 180 -16.44 -1.79 16.31
N ARG A 181 -16.96 -1.36 15.15
CA ARG A 181 -18.26 -0.67 14.98
C ARG A 181 -19.02 -1.28 13.80
N PRO A 182 -20.35 -1.42 13.88
CA PRO A 182 -21.13 -2.21 12.92
C PRO A 182 -21.28 -1.60 11.51
N MET A 183 -21.04 -0.30 11.29
CA MET A 183 -20.91 0.29 9.95
C MET A 183 -20.49 1.76 10.09
N ASN A 184 -19.64 2.27 9.18
CA ASN A 184 -19.33 3.70 9.07
C ASN A 184 -19.83 4.27 7.73
N LEU A 185 -20.36 5.49 7.75
CA LEU A 185 -20.95 6.19 6.58
C LEU A 185 -19.93 6.57 5.49
N LEU A 186 -18.61 6.50 5.76
CA LEU A 186 -17.62 6.71 4.70
C LEU A 186 -17.54 5.56 3.69
N PHE A 187 -17.94 4.36 4.06
CA PHE A 187 -17.88 3.21 3.15
C PHE A 187 -18.74 3.43 1.90
N PRO A 188 -20.05 3.76 1.99
CA PRO A 188 -20.84 4.07 0.80
C PRO A 188 -20.30 5.31 0.06
N PHE A 189 -19.85 6.34 0.77
CA PHE A 189 -19.31 7.55 0.12
C PHE A 189 -18.05 7.25 -0.71
N SER A 190 -17.10 6.47 -0.17
CA SER A 190 -15.88 6.08 -0.88
C SER A 190 -16.17 5.20 -2.09
N VAL A 191 -17.14 4.29 -2.00
CA VAL A 191 -17.55 3.44 -3.13
C VAL A 191 -18.23 4.27 -4.21
N THR A 192 -19.11 5.20 -3.83
CA THR A 192 -19.78 6.10 -4.79
C THR A 192 -18.78 7.00 -5.50
N VAL A 193 -17.86 7.64 -4.78
CA VAL A 193 -16.82 8.49 -5.39
C VAL A 193 -15.89 7.67 -6.31
N ALA A 194 -15.45 6.49 -5.87
CA ALA A 194 -14.63 5.61 -6.71
C ALA A 194 -15.38 5.19 -7.98
N THR A 195 -16.67 4.90 -7.90
CA THR A 195 -17.51 4.53 -9.04
C THR A 195 -17.71 5.69 -10.02
N ILE A 196 -17.86 6.92 -9.51
CA ILE A 196 -18.00 8.11 -10.36
C ILE A 196 -16.69 8.38 -11.12
N ILE A 197 -15.54 8.24 -10.45
CA ILE A 197 -14.23 8.46 -11.07
C ILE A 197 -13.92 7.41 -12.14
N THR A 198 -14.35 6.16 -11.98
CA THR A 198 -14.10 5.09 -12.96
C THR A 198 -15.03 5.11 -14.16
N VAL A 199 -16.15 5.82 -14.09
CA VAL A 199 -17.14 5.92 -15.18
C VAL A 199 -16.88 7.12 -16.09
N GLN A 200 -16.06 8.09 -15.67
CA GLN A 200 -15.60 9.21 -16.52
C GLN A 200 -14.41 8.81 -17.40
#